data_AF-A0A929K5Q2-F1
#
_entry.id   AF-A0A929K5Q2-F1
#
_cell.length_a   1.000
_cell.length_b   1.000
_cell.length_c   1.000
_cell.angle_alpha   90.00
_cell.angle_beta   90.00
_cell.angle_gamma   90.00
#
_symmetry.space_group_name_H-M   'P 1'
#
loop_
_entity.id
_entity.type
_entity.pdbx_description
1 polymer ?
#
loop_
_entity_poly.entity_id
_entity_poly.type
_entity_poly.pdbx_seq_one_letter_code
_entity_poly.pdbx_strand_id
1 'polypeptide(L)'
;DEILNYNPSYVFFRLLDSGPLGNIGVPLTPGRSLAVDDRLFPKGALVYIRCQKPIMGKDGNITGWVPFSRFLLNQDTGGVIKGAGRADIFWGSDPYAELAAGNLKHDGEMY
;
A
#
# COMPACT_ATOMS: atom_id res chain seq x y z
N ASP A 1 -26.50 -1.42 12.68
CA ASP A 1 -26.96 -0.53 11.59
C ASP A 1 -26.67 0.95 11.83
N GLU A 2 -26.87 1.51 13.03
CA GLU A 2 -26.63 2.95 13.28
C GLU A 2 -25.20 3.44 12.98
N ILE A 3 -24.15 2.64 13.27
CA ILE A 3 -22.75 3.05 13.05
C ILE A 3 -22.37 3.06 11.55
N LEU A 4 -22.85 2.09 10.76
CA LEU A 4 -22.53 2.01 9.33
C LEU A 4 -23.29 3.08 8.52
N ASN A 5 -24.51 3.46 8.96
CA ASN A 5 -25.32 4.49 8.31
C ASN A 5 -24.84 5.93 8.57
N TYR A 6 -23.85 6.12 9.43
CA TYR A 6 -23.26 7.44 9.69
C TYR A 6 -22.38 7.94 8.53
N ASN A 7 -21.76 7.02 7.78
CA ASN A 7 -20.96 7.38 6.61
C ASN A 7 -21.83 7.31 5.35
N PRO A 8 -22.14 8.44 4.69
CA PRO A 8 -22.97 8.44 3.48
C PRO A 8 -22.25 7.88 2.24
N SER A 9 -20.96 7.51 2.35
CA SER A 9 -20.18 6.99 1.23
C SER A 9 -20.55 5.54 0.93
N TYR A 10 -20.88 5.26 -0.34
CA TYR A 10 -21.14 3.91 -0.84
C TYR A 10 -20.10 3.50 -1.87
N VAL A 11 -19.65 2.25 -1.81
CA VAL A 11 -18.69 1.65 -2.76
C VAL A 11 -19.40 0.58 -3.57
N PHE A 12 -19.27 0.66 -4.89
CA PHE A 12 -19.78 -0.34 -5.82
C PHE A 12 -18.63 -1.17 -6.37
N PHE A 13 -18.89 -2.46 -6.64
CA PHE A 13 -17.86 -3.41 -7.04
C PHE A 13 -18.20 -4.02 -8.40
N ARG A 14 -17.14 -4.39 -9.13
CA ARG A 14 -17.21 -5.26 -10.31
C ARG A 14 -16.25 -6.41 -10.08
N LEU A 15 -16.71 -7.63 -10.34
CA LEU A 15 -15.85 -8.82 -10.29
C LEU A 15 -14.85 -8.80 -11.45
N LEU A 16 -13.60 -9.14 -11.13
CA LEU A 16 -12.52 -9.29 -12.09
C LEU A 16 -11.91 -10.68 -11.92
N ASP A 17 -11.49 -11.30 -13.03
CA ASP A 17 -10.83 -12.60 -13.00
C ASP A 17 -9.34 -12.50 -12.62
N SER A 18 -8.77 -11.29 -12.69
CA SER A 18 -7.37 -10.99 -12.36
C SER A 18 -7.24 -10.20 -11.06
N GLY A 19 -6.00 -10.08 -10.56
CA GLY A 19 -5.67 -9.31 -9.36
C GLY A 19 -6.10 -7.83 -9.43
N PRO A 20 -6.01 -7.10 -8.30
CA PRO A 20 -6.48 -5.74 -8.21
C PRO A 20 -5.77 -4.85 -9.23
N LEU A 21 -6.56 -4.12 -10.01
CA LEU A 21 -6.05 -3.14 -10.95
C LEU A 21 -5.81 -1.82 -10.21
N GLY A 22 -4.62 -1.27 -10.40
CA GLY A 22 -4.29 0.07 -9.90
C GLY A 22 -4.90 1.18 -10.75
N ASN A 23 -4.56 2.43 -10.42
CA ASN A 23 -5.12 3.63 -11.04
C ASN A 23 -4.75 3.85 -12.53
N ILE A 24 -3.79 3.07 -13.05
CA ILE A 24 -3.39 3.05 -14.47
C ILE A 24 -3.89 1.80 -15.22
N GLY A 25 -4.75 0.99 -14.58
CA GLY A 25 -5.35 -0.19 -15.23
C GLY A 25 -4.41 -1.39 -15.37
N VAL A 26 -3.28 -1.41 -14.65
CA VAL A 26 -2.37 -2.56 -14.60
C VAL A 26 -2.52 -3.30 -13.27
N PRO A 27 -2.30 -4.62 -13.23
CA PRO A 27 -2.30 -5.38 -11.98
C PRO A 27 -1.24 -4.88 -10.99
N LEU A 28 -1.63 -4.72 -9.73
CA LEU A 28 -0.69 -4.41 -8.66
C LEU A 28 0.16 -5.63 -8.32
N THR A 29 1.45 -5.41 -8.13
CA THR A 29 2.44 -6.42 -7.78
C THR A 29 2.81 -6.29 -6.30
N PRO A 30 2.58 -7.32 -5.48
CA PRO A 30 2.92 -7.33 -4.06
C PRO A 30 4.37 -6.91 -3.79
N GLY A 31 4.56 -5.93 -2.91
CA GLY A 31 5.85 -5.37 -2.53
C GLY A 31 6.62 -4.67 -3.67
N ARG A 32 5.94 -4.31 -4.76
CA ARG A 32 6.49 -3.66 -5.96
C ARG A 32 5.62 -2.51 -6.47
N SER A 33 4.34 -2.48 -6.14
CA SER A 33 3.47 -1.35 -6.39
C SER A 33 3.30 -0.51 -5.12
N LEU A 34 3.17 0.80 -5.29
CA LEU A 34 2.78 1.71 -4.21
C LEU A 34 1.82 2.79 -4.72
N ALA A 35 1.18 3.48 -3.78
CA ALA A 35 0.50 4.76 -4.00
C ALA A 35 1.33 5.90 -3.39
N VAL A 36 1.49 6.98 -4.16
CA VAL A 36 2.02 8.29 -3.72
C VAL A 36 1.11 9.39 -4.25
N ASP A 37 1.33 10.64 -3.81
CA ASP A 37 0.56 11.78 -4.32
C ASP A 37 0.81 11.99 -5.82
N ASP A 38 -0.22 11.73 -6.62
CA ASP A 38 -0.19 11.81 -8.08
C ASP A 38 -0.01 13.22 -8.63
N ARG A 39 -0.23 14.24 -7.79
CA ARG A 39 0.03 15.64 -8.12
C ARG A 39 1.52 15.99 -8.05
N LEU A 40 2.30 15.19 -7.32
CA LEU A 40 3.73 15.40 -7.10
C LEU A 40 4.57 14.39 -7.89
N PHE A 41 4.13 13.13 -7.95
CA PHE A 41 4.84 12.04 -8.59
C PHE A 41 4.02 11.46 -9.76
N PRO A 42 4.58 11.36 -10.97
CA PRO A 42 3.87 10.80 -12.11
C PRO A 42 3.38 9.37 -11.86
N LYS A 43 2.26 9.01 -12.49
CA LYS A 43 1.80 7.62 -12.53
C LYS A 43 2.84 6.76 -13.26
N GLY A 44 3.11 5.58 -12.73
CA GLY A 44 4.14 4.66 -13.20
C GLY A 44 5.57 5.08 -12.88
N ALA A 45 5.79 6.18 -12.15
CA ALA A 45 7.14 6.60 -11.77
C ALA A 45 7.86 5.53 -10.95
N LEU A 46 9.16 5.37 -11.22
CA LEU A 46 10.06 4.56 -10.41
C LEU A 46 10.35 5.27 -9.10
N VAL A 47 10.20 4.55 -8.00
CA VAL A 47 10.45 5.06 -6.65
C VAL A 47 11.38 4.08 -5.95
N TYR A 48 12.45 4.60 -5.36
CA TYR A 48 13.28 3.82 -4.44
C TYR A 48 12.96 4.23 -3.01
N ILE A 49 12.65 3.23 -2.17
CA ILE A 49 12.35 3.47 -0.76
C ILE A 49 13.42 2.88 0.14
N ARG A 50 13.63 3.50 1.29
CA ARG A 50 14.32 2.93 2.46
C ARG A 50 13.46 3.13 3.69
N CYS A 51 13.08 2.05 4.35
CA CYS A 51 12.31 2.09 5.58
C CYS A 51 12.56 0.80 6.39
N GLN A 52 11.61 0.45 7.25
CA GLN A 52 11.59 -0.83 7.96
C GLN A 52 10.33 -1.61 7.57
N LYS A 53 10.40 -2.94 7.65
CA LYS A 53 9.23 -3.81 7.49
C LYS A 53 9.13 -4.79 8.67
N PRO A 54 7.91 -5.26 9.02
CA PRO A 54 7.77 -6.19 10.12
C PRO A 54 8.31 -7.57 9.75
N ILE A 55 8.77 -8.29 10.78
CA ILE A 55 9.02 -9.73 10.75
C ILE A 55 7.79 -10.41 11.35
N MET A 56 7.14 -11.28 10.59
CA MET A 56 6.05 -12.11 11.09
C MET A 56 6.63 -13.35 11.79
N GLY A 57 6.25 -13.55 13.05
CA GLY A 57 6.50 -14.76 13.81
C GLY A 57 5.62 -15.93 13.36
N LYS A 58 5.91 -17.13 13.88
CA LYS A 58 5.12 -18.34 13.56
C LYS A 58 3.67 -18.28 14.06
N ASP A 59 3.43 -17.46 15.06
CA ASP A 59 2.11 -17.18 15.65
C ASP A 59 1.34 -16.07 14.93
N GLY A 60 1.91 -15.50 13.86
CA GLY A 60 1.31 -14.40 13.10
C GLY A 60 1.57 -13.01 13.70
N ASN A 61 2.26 -12.91 14.83
CA ASN A 61 2.54 -11.63 15.48
C ASN A 61 3.84 -10.99 14.95
N ILE A 62 3.97 -9.68 15.12
CA ILE A 62 5.22 -8.97 14.81
C ILE A 62 6.26 -9.32 15.87
N THR A 63 7.36 -9.94 15.45
CA THR A 63 8.49 -10.30 16.34
C THR A 63 9.63 -9.30 16.27
N GLY A 64 9.59 -8.37 15.32
CA GLY A 64 10.59 -7.33 15.16
C GLY A 64 10.43 -6.58 13.85
N TRP A 65 11.38 -5.69 13.59
CA TRP A 65 11.43 -4.86 12.39
C TRP A 65 12.81 -4.99 11.76
N VAL A 66 12.86 -5.08 10.42
CA VAL A 66 14.13 -5.16 9.68
C VAL A 66 14.22 -4.06 8.65
N PRO A 67 15.43 -3.55 8.36
CA PRO A 67 15.64 -2.64 7.24
C PRO A 67 15.06 -3.22 5.96
N PHE A 68 14.34 -2.39 5.22
CA PHE A 68 13.74 -2.73 3.95
C PHE A 68 14.05 -1.61 2.95
N SER A 69 14.57 -1.99 1.80
CA SER A 69 14.76 -1.05 0.71
C SER A 69 14.51 -1.74 -0.61
N ARG A 70 13.88 -1.02 -1.55
CA ARG A 70 13.41 -1.61 -2.79
C ARG A 70 13.04 -0.54 -3.82
N PHE A 71 13.12 -0.91 -5.08
CA PHE A 71 12.48 -0.21 -6.20
C PHE A 71 11.03 -0.67 -6.40
N LEU A 72 10.14 0.30 -6.49
CA LEU A 72 8.70 0.14 -6.69
C LEU A 72 8.20 1.10 -7.77
N LEU A 73 6.96 0.91 -8.21
CA LEU A 73 6.29 1.75 -9.19
C LEU A 73 5.02 2.38 -8.60
N ASN A 74 4.81 3.67 -8.87
CA ASN A 74 3.56 4.38 -8.53
C ASN A 74 2.40 3.90 -9.41
N GLN A 75 1.78 2.77 -9.07
CA GLN A 75 0.74 2.14 -9.90
C GLN A 75 -0.66 2.28 -9.31
N ASP A 76 -0.78 2.92 -8.15
CA ASP A 76 -2.05 3.09 -7.47
C ASP A 76 -2.24 4.53 -6.95
N THR A 77 -3.45 4.86 -6.52
CA THR A 77 -3.74 6.13 -5.83
C THR A 77 -4.61 5.89 -4.61
N GLY A 78 -4.35 6.62 -3.54
CA GLY A 78 -5.22 6.68 -2.38
C GLY A 78 -5.67 8.12 -2.17
N GLY A 79 -6.97 8.35 -1.98
CA GLY A 79 -7.51 9.69 -1.72
C GLY A 79 -6.88 10.38 -0.50
N VAL A 80 -6.37 9.60 0.45
CA VAL A 80 -5.72 10.06 1.69
C VAL A 80 -4.18 10.11 1.58
N ILE A 81 -3.60 9.59 0.49
CA ILE A 81 -2.15 9.63 0.25
C ILE A 81 -1.82 10.97 -0.43
N LYS A 82 -1.41 11.95 0.39
CA LYS A 82 -1.15 13.33 -0.02
C LYS A 82 0.18 13.84 0.55
N GLY A 83 0.84 14.71 -0.21
CA GLY A 83 2.13 15.31 0.11
C GLY A 83 3.33 14.44 -0.29
N ALA A 84 4.53 15.04 -0.20
CA ALA A 84 5.78 14.40 -0.63
C ALA A 84 6.28 13.30 0.33
N GLY A 85 5.84 13.33 1.59
CA GLY A 85 6.35 12.47 2.66
C GLY A 85 5.53 11.21 2.93
N ARG A 86 4.60 10.82 2.05
CA ARG A 86 3.72 9.67 2.29
C ARG A 86 3.70 8.73 1.09
N ALA A 87 3.91 7.45 1.39
CA ALA A 87 3.80 6.34 0.47
C ALA A 87 2.99 5.23 1.13
N ASP A 88 2.23 4.48 0.33
CA ASP A 88 1.50 3.31 0.76
C ASP A 88 1.85 2.12 -0.12
N ILE A 89 2.45 1.08 0.47
CA ILE A 89 3.01 -0.05 -0.27
C ILE A 89 1.94 -1.13 -0.36
N PHE A 90 1.65 -1.58 -1.59
CA PHE A 90 0.78 -2.73 -1.78
C PHE A 90 1.52 -4.01 -1.41
N TRP A 91 1.19 -4.63 -0.27
CA TRP A 91 1.85 -5.86 0.20
C TRP A 91 1.27 -7.16 -0.34
N GLY A 92 0.13 -7.10 -1.03
CA GLY A 92 -0.60 -8.28 -1.51
C GLY A 92 -1.83 -8.58 -0.66
N SER A 93 -2.21 -9.85 -0.61
CA SER A 93 -3.44 -10.33 0.05
C SER A 93 -3.22 -11.58 0.90
N ASP A 94 -1.97 -11.88 1.24
CA ASP A 94 -1.61 -12.99 2.12
C ASP A 94 -1.59 -12.54 3.60
N PRO A 95 -1.42 -13.46 4.58
CA PRO A 95 -1.37 -13.08 5.99
C PRO A 95 -0.25 -12.09 6.34
N TYR A 96 0.86 -12.12 5.60
CA TYR A 96 1.93 -11.14 5.79
C TYR A 96 1.49 -9.75 5.34
N ALA A 97 0.74 -9.67 4.24
CA ALA A 97 0.23 -8.41 3.72
C ALA A 97 -0.75 -7.75 4.69
N GLU A 98 -1.65 -8.52 5.31
CA GLU A 98 -2.55 -8.03 6.35
C GLU A 98 -1.76 -7.48 7.55
N LEU A 99 -0.78 -8.25 8.04
CA LEU A 99 0.08 -7.83 9.15
C LEU A 99 0.86 -6.56 8.82
N ALA A 100 1.48 -6.52 7.64
CA ALA A 100 2.31 -5.42 7.19
C ALA A 100 1.47 -4.15 6.95
N ALA A 101 0.37 -4.24 6.20
CA ALA A 101 -0.48 -3.09 5.89
C ALA A 101 -1.14 -2.50 7.15
N GLY A 102 -1.54 -3.35 8.11
CA GLY A 102 -2.17 -2.90 9.35
C GLY A 102 -1.22 -2.19 10.33
N ASN A 103 0.09 -2.47 10.27
CA ASN A 103 1.05 -2.00 11.27
C ASN A 103 2.12 -1.05 10.73
N LEU A 104 2.28 -0.95 9.41
CA LEU A 104 3.33 -0.11 8.82
C LEU A 104 2.98 1.38 8.92
N LYS A 105 3.45 2.01 10.00
CA LYS A 105 3.46 3.48 10.18
C LYS A 105 4.86 3.92 10.60
N HIS A 106 5.81 3.80 9.69
CA HIS A 106 7.23 4.07 9.93
C HIS A 106 7.76 5.19 9.06
N ASP A 107 8.65 5.98 9.63
CA ASP A 107 9.45 6.93 8.85
C ASP A 107 10.37 6.19 7.88
N GLY A 108 10.66 6.84 6.77
CA GLY A 108 11.50 6.31 5.72
C GLY A 108 11.92 7.40 4.75
N GLU A 109 12.69 7.00 3.75
CA GLU A 109 13.22 7.86 2.70
C GLU A 109 12.67 7.41 1.35
N MET A 110 12.40 8.37 0.47
CA MET A 110 11.93 8.16 -0.89
C MET A 110 12.84 8.92 -1.85
N TYR A 111 13.24 8.25 -2.93
CA TYR A 111 14.10 8.77 -3.99
C TYR A 111 13.48 8.51 -5.36
#